data_AF-A0AAW0S1E8-F1
#
_entry.id   AF-A0AAW0S1E8-F1
#
_cell.length_a   1.000
_cell.length_b   1.000
_cell.length_c   1.000
_cell.angle_alpha   90.00
_cell.angle_beta   90.00
_cell.angle_gamma   90.00
#
_symmetry.space_group_name_H-M   'P 1'
#
loop_
_entity.id
_entity.type
_entity.pdbx_description
1 polymer ?
#
loop_
_entity_poly.entity_id
_entity_poly.type
_entity_poly.pdbx_seq_one_letter_code
_entity_poly.pdbx_strand_id
1 'polypeptide(L)'
;MSTTEGLARGLRVILDLVNLYTKIQDPRFKIQDPDIDSENVYSPQNRPPQERYQLLFITQIPKYTHLDKAMRFLLAALGLFGLTTAALAVCPGSNNNNTNHNLRTARGMKLRVRLRDPRSDLASPVQHQYVGSIHDGAGTNRVGFHADTGRIFYVNGTDSDDGTSWSTVSDGGTPPVPYGLSLQTLDDGDVQVARLDVGPGDGGVYVPAAGAGGRPQLRPTGWLACDEPLAYYGGKRFNVLRRGVATGGSLSEECVAVALLPECAELGELPEGALASHEFVREVSCYRDASEM
;
A
#
# COMPACT_ATOMS: atom_id res chain seq x y z
N MET A 1 -21.75 -13.07 21.29
CA MET A 1 -21.18 -13.80 20.14
C MET A 1 -20.39 -14.97 20.66
N SER A 2 -20.72 -16.18 20.21
CA SER A 2 -20.14 -17.43 20.72
C SER A 2 -18.74 -17.63 20.15
N THR A 3 -17.79 -18.05 20.99
CA THR A 3 -16.40 -18.39 20.64
C THR A 3 -16.27 -19.44 19.52
N THR A 4 -17.34 -20.19 19.26
CA THR A 4 -17.43 -21.17 18.17
C THR A 4 -17.59 -20.56 16.78
N GLU A 5 -18.22 -19.38 16.65
CA GLU A 5 -18.42 -18.72 15.35
C GLU A 5 -17.13 -18.04 14.85
N GLY A 6 -16.31 -17.53 15.77
CA GLY A 6 -15.01 -16.93 15.44
C GLY A 6 -14.00 -17.96 14.93
N LEU A 7 -13.96 -19.15 15.54
CA LEU A 7 -13.09 -20.25 15.10
C LEU A 7 -13.50 -20.79 13.72
N ALA A 8 -14.81 -20.93 13.47
CA ALA A 8 -15.31 -21.41 12.18
C ALA A 8 -15.01 -20.43 11.03
N ARG A 9 -15.04 -19.12 11.30
CA ARG A 9 -14.65 -18.09 10.32
C ARG A 9 -13.15 -18.07 10.06
N GLY A 10 -12.32 -18.16 11.11
CA GLY A 10 -10.87 -18.24 10.97
C GLY A 10 -10.41 -19.46 10.17
N LEU A 11 -11.05 -20.63 10.40
CA LEU A 11 -10.73 -21.85 9.67
C LEU A 11 -11.11 -21.75 8.18
N ARG A 12 -12.22 -21.08 7.84
CA ARG A 12 -12.61 -20.84 6.44
C ARG A 12 -11.60 -19.96 5.70
N VAL A 13 -11.16 -18.86 6.30
CA VAL A 13 -10.14 -17.98 5.70
C VAL A 13 -8.85 -18.76 5.42
N ILE A 14 -8.42 -19.63 6.34
CA ILE A 14 -7.22 -20.46 6.15
C ILE A 14 -7.44 -21.49 5.02
N LEU A 15 -8.59 -22.16 4.97
CA LEU A 15 -8.94 -23.11 3.91
C LEU A 15 -9.00 -22.43 2.53
N ASP A 16 -9.55 -21.22 2.46
CA ASP A 16 -9.64 -20.46 1.21
C ASP A 16 -8.25 -20.00 0.74
N LEU A 17 -7.37 -19.60 1.66
CA LEU A 17 -5.96 -19.28 1.35
C LEU A 17 -5.16 -20.51 0.88
N VAL A 18 -5.36 -21.68 1.51
CA VAL A 18 -4.70 -22.93 1.09
C VAL A 18 -5.20 -23.40 -0.28
N ASN A 19 -6.50 -23.28 -0.55
CA ASN A 19 -7.08 -23.59 -1.86
C ASN A 19 -6.63 -22.60 -2.95
N LEU A 20 -6.47 -21.33 -2.61
CA LEU A 20 -5.91 -20.33 -3.51
C LEU A 20 -4.44 -20.63 -3.83
N TYR A 21 -3.64 -20.93 -2.81
CA TYR A 21 -2.23 -21.28 -2.97
C TYR A 21 -2.03 -22.52 -3.84
N THR A 22 -2.83 -23.57 -3.64
CA THR A 22 -2.76 -24.80 -4.46
C THR A 22 -3.21 -24.58 -5.91
N LYS A 23 -4.19 -23.70 -6.16
CA LYS A 23 -4.58 -23.32 -7.54
C LYS A 23 -3.50 -22.51 -8.26
N ILE A 24 -2.81 -21.60 -7.56
CA ILE A 24 -1.73 -20.77 -8.13
C ILE A 24 -0.50 -21.63 -8.52
N GLN A 25 -0.30 -22.77 -7.85
CA GLN A 25 0.78 -23.71 -8.17
C GLN A 25 0.44 -24.68 -9.33
N ASP A 26 -0.79 -24.69 -9.87
CA ASP A 26 -1.11 -25.51 -11.06
C ASP A 26 -0.46 -24.86 -12.30
N PRO A 27 0.47 -25.55 -13.00
CA PRO A 27 1.14 -25.01 -14.18
C PRO A 27 0.21 -24.72 -15.37
N ARG A 28 -1.07 -25.12 -15.29
CA ARG A 28 -2.13 -24.80 -16.27
C ARG A 28 -2.92 -23.55 -15.90
N PHE A 29 -2.81 -23.06 -14.67
CA PHE A 29 -3.45 -21.83 -14.23
C PHE A 29 -2.68 -20.64 -14.82
N LYS A 30 -3.25 -20.05 -15.88
CA LYS A 30 -2.70 -18.85 -16.50
C LYS A 30 -3.41 -17.64 -15.91
N ILE A 31 -2.68 -16.83 -15.14
CA ILE A 31 -3.12 -15.47 -14.81
C ILE A 31 -2.87 -14.65 -16.07
N GLN A 32 -3.91 -14.45 -16.86
CA GLN A 32 -3.90 -13.47 -17.92
C GLN A 32 -4.25 -12.14 -17.25
N ASP A 33 -3.23 -11.28 -17.06
CA ASP A 33 -3.42 -9.92 -16.57
C ASP A 33 -3.84 -9.06 -17.78
N PRO A 34 -5.10 -8.58 -17.83
CA PRO A 34 -5.59 -7.80 -18.96
C PRO A 34 -4.96 -6.40 -19.04
N ASP A 35 -4.23 -5.95 -18.02
CA ASP A 35 -3.61 -4.60 -17.98
C ASP A 35 -2.18 -4.58 -18.56
N ILE A 36 -1.71 -5.68 -19.17
CA ILE A 36 -0.43 -5.73 -19.87
C ILE A 36 -0.65 -5.47 -21.36
N ASP A 37 -0.35 -4.25 -21.81
CA ASP A 37 -0.04 -4.00 -23.22
C ASP A 37 1.21 -4.81 -23.59
N SER A 38 0.96 -5.99 -24.15
CA SER A 38 1.96 -6.93 -24.61
C SER A 38 2.55 -6.52 -25.96
N GLU A 39 3.13 -5.33 -26.06
CA GLU A 39 4.12 -5.06 -27.12
C GLU A 39 5.51 -5.46 -26.64
N ASN A 40 5.77 -6.77 -26.65
CA ASN A 40 6.96 -7.40 -27.23
C ASN A 40 7.05 -8.87 -26.81
N VAL A 41 6.95 -9.74 -27.80
CA VAL A 41 7.14 -11.19 -27.71
C VAL A 41 8.56 -11.49 -27.18
N TYR A 42 8.68 -12.13 -26.02
CA TYR A 42 9.92 -12.77 -25.59
C TYR A 42 9.75 -14.29 -25.50
N SER A 43 10.69 -14.99 -26.14
CA SER A 43 10.73 -16.44 -26.35
C SER A 43 11.24 -17.19 -25.10
N PRO A 44 10.66 -18.33 -24.72
CA PRO A 44 11.02 -19.05 -23.51
C PRO A 44 12.23 -19.96 -23.76
N GLN A 45 13.46 -19.46 -23.64
CA GLN A 45 14.65 -20.34 -23.75
C GLN A 45 15.67 -20.28 -22.60
N ASN A 46 15.54 -19.41 -21.60
CA ASN A 46 16.51 -19.40 -20.49
C ASN A 46 15.82 -19.39 -19.13
N ARG A 47 15.57 -20.58 -18.55
CA ARG A 47 15.32 -20.74 -17.10
C ARG A 47 16.58 -21.27 -16.42
N PRO A 48 17.11 -20.62 -15.37
CA PRO A 48 18.03 -21.26 -14.45
C PRO A 48 17.30 -22.23 -13.50
N PRO A 49 18.00 -23.24 -12.93
CA PRO A 49 17.40 -24.33 -12.17
C PRO A 49 16.90 -23.88 -10.78
N GLN A 50 15.74 -24.40 -10.38
CA GLN A 50 15.19 -24.20 -9.03
C GLN A 50 15.96 -25.03 -7.99
N GLU A 51 16.60 -24.36 -7.04
CA GLU A 51 17.08 -25.00 -5.81
C GLU A 51 15.95 -25.15 -4.79
N ARG A 52 15.85 -26.36 -4.21
CA ARG A 52 14.87 -26.74 -3.20
C ARG A 52 15.31 -26.19 -1.83
N TYR A 53 14.53 -25.30 -1.24
CA TYR A 53 14.65 -24.99 0.20
C TYR A 53 13.62 -25.79 0.99
N GLN A 54 14.09 -26.60 1.95
CA GLN A 54 13.26 -27.25 2.96
C GLN A 54 12.96 -26.25 4.09
N LEU A 55 11.69 -26.05 4.43
CA LEU A 55 11.26 -25.22 5.56
C LEU A 55 11.25 -26.05 6.85
N LEU A 56 12.03 -25.61 7.86
CA LEU A 56 12.01 -26.13 9.23
C LEU A 56 11.03 -25.29 10.06
N PHE A 57 9.98 -25.91 10.61
CA PHE A 57 9.02 -25.25 11.50
C PHE A 57 9.56 -25.20 12.94
N ILE A 58 9.67 -24.00 13.52
CA ILE A 58 9.81 -23.83 14.98
C ILE A 58 8.70 -22.89 15.46
N THR A 59 7.72 -23.45 16.16
CA THR A 59 6.69 -22.73 16.89
C THR A 59 7.20 -22.37 18.28
N GLN A 60 7.34 -21.09 18.61
CA GLN A 60 7.45 -20.65 20.00
C GLN A 60 6.52 -19.47 20.27
N ILE A 61 5.56 -19.71 21.16
CA ILE A 61 4.63 -18.75 21.75
C ILE A 61 5.27 -18.24 23.05
N PRO A 62 5.48 -16.93 23.27
CA PRO A 62 5.88 -16.44 24.57
C PRO A 62 4.65 -16.25 25.49
N LYS A 63 4.75 -16.83 26.68
CA LYS A 63 3.83 -16.68 27.80
C LYS A 63 4.06 -15.32 28.47
N TYR A 64 2.98 -14.59 28.74
CA TYR A 64 2.99 -13.42 29.61
C TYR A 64 2.90 -13.84 31.08
N THR A 65 3.76 -13.30 31.94
CA THR A 65 3.64 -13.39 33.40
C THR A 65 3.92 -12.03 34.06
N HIS A 66 2.87 -11.48 34.66
CA HIS A 66 2.74 -10.80 35.96
C HIS A 66 3.87 -9.93 36.59
N LEU A 67 3.45 -8.69 36.90
CA LEU A 67 3.45 -7.96 38.19
C LEU A 67 4.76 -7.57 38.94
N ASP A 68 4.75 -6.28 39.28
CA ASP A 68 5.07 -5.64 40.57
C ASP A 68 6.48 -5.11 40.93
N LYS A 69 6.41 -3.95 41.64
CA LYS A 69 7.40 -3.17 42.42
C LYS A 69 8.13 -2.06 41.65
N ALA A 70 8.37 -0.85 42.16
CA ALA A 70 8.29 -0.31 43.52
C ALA A 70 8.11 1.22 43.53
N MET A 71 7.70 1.67 44.71
CA MET A 71 7.42 3.02 45.20
C MET A 71 8.70 3.81 45.59
N ARG A 72 8.52 5.14 45.73
CA ARG A 72 9.33 6.17 46.44
C ARG A 72 10.38 6.90 45.58
N PHE A 73 10.65 8.21 45.61
CA PHE A 73 10.59 9.24 46.68
C PHE A 73 10.54 10.68 46.08
N LEU A 74 10.10 11.66 46.88
CA LEU A 74 10.04 13.12 46.64
C LEU A 74 11.33 13.79 46.10
N LEU A 75 11.17 14.88 45.35
CA LEU A 75 11.89 16.15 45.55
C LEU A 75 11.13 17.32 44.92
N ALA A 76 11.00 18.39 45.71
CA ALA A 76 10.35 19.65 45.37
C ALA A 76 11.33 20.62 44.70
N ALA A 77 10.85 21.44 43.76
CA ALA A 77 11.43 22.75 43.45
C ALA A 77 10.35 23.67 42.87
N LEU A 78 9.92 24.65 43.69
CA LEU A 78 9.18 25.83 43.24
C LEU A 78 10.16 26.82 42.60
N GLY A 79 9.78 27.37 41.46
CA GLY A 79 10.33 28.62 40.93
C GLY A 79 10.37 28.67 39.41
N LEU A 80 9.53 29.50 38.80
CA LEU A 80 9.96 30.76 38.18
C LEU A 80 8.75 31.55 37.63
N PHE A 81 8.83 32.87 37.80
CA PHE A 81 7.95 33.88 37.23
C PHE A 81 8.12 34.01 35.71
N GLY A 82 7.06 34.42 35.01
CA GLY A 82 7.16 34.97 33.66
C GLY A 82 5.89 34.83 32.82
N LEU A 83 4.85 35.60 33.10
CA LEU A 83 3.73 35.79 32.17
C LEU A 83 4.16 36.79 31.09
N THR A 84 4.59 36.31 29.93
CA THR A 84 4.69 37.09 28.70
C THR A 84 3.46 36.81 27.85
N THR A 85 2.52 37.76 27.83
CA THR A 85 1.41 37.79 26.86
C THR A 85 1.97 38.18 25.50
N ALA A 86 2.34 37.19 24.68
CA ALA A 86 2.52 37.39 23.25
C ALA A 86 1.14 37.61 22.62
N ALA A 87 0.94 38.79 22.02
CA ALA A 87 -0.25 39.09 21.25
C ALA A 87 -0.40 38.06 20.12
N LEU A 88 -1.57 37.42 20.05
CA LEU A 88 -1.96 36.63 18.90
C LEU A 88 -2.08 37.57 17.70
N ALA A 89 -1.06 37.55 16.84
CA ALA A 89 -1.20 38.01 15.47
C ALA A 89 -2.23 37.10 14.80
N VAL A 90 -3.47 37.57 14.73
CA VAL A 90 -4.51 37.00 13.87
C VAL A 90 -4.02 37.20 12.45
N CYS A 91 -3.43 36.15 11.87
CA CYS A 91 -3.23 36.10 10.43
C CYS A 91 -4.63 36.15 9.78
N PRO A 92 -4.88 37.07 8.82
CA PRO A 92 -6.13 37.07 8.09
C PRO A 92 -6.32 35.72 7.43
N GLY A 93 -7.50 35.13 7.69
CA GLY A 93 -7.88 33.80 7.24
C GLY A 93 -7.62 33.63 5.74
N SER A 94 -6.81 32.63 5.43
CA SER A 94 -6.74 32.04 4.09
C SER A 94 -8.16 31.64 3.70
N ASN A 95 -8.63 32.14 2.56
CA ASN A 95 -9.91 31.78 1.96
C ASN A 95 -9.90 30.29 1.60
N ASN A 96 -10.29 29.42 2.53
CA ASN A 96 -10.35 27.96 2.39
C ASN A 96 -11.53 27.47 1.52
N ASN A 97 -11.89 28.19 0.46
CA ASN A 97 -13.08 27.89 -0.35
C ASN A 97 -12.82 27.09 -1.63
N ASN A 98 -11.61 26.55 -1.85
CA ASN A 98 -11.33 25.76 -3.07
C ASN A 98 -10.94 24.28 -2.81
N THR A 99 -10.59 23.88 -1.60
CA THR A 99 -10.12 22.49 -1.35
C THR A 99 -11.24 21.49 -1.10
N ASN A 100 -12.45 21.93 -0.72
CA ASN A 100 -13.56 21.01 -0.41
C ASN A 100 -14.36 20.61 -1.65
N HIS A 101 -14.34 21.40 -2.73
CA HIS A 101 -15.09 21.07 -3.95
C HIS A 101 -14.48 19.92 -4.74
N ASN A 102 -13.16 19.72 -4.64
CA ASN A 102 -12.48 18.62 -5.31
C ASN A 102 -12.51 17.31 -4.52
N LEU A 103 -13.03 17.29 -3.29
CA LEU A 103 -13.15 16.05 -2.52
C LEU A 103 -14.49 15.36 -2.78
N ARG A 104 -14.46 14.03 -2.83
CA ARG A 104 -15.61 13.12 -2.84
C ARG A 104 -15.30 11.89 -1.99
N THR A 105 -16.30 11.02 -1.88
CA THR A 105 -16.14 9.67 -1.35
C THR A 105 -16.32 8.67 -2.47
N ALA A 106 -15.56 7.57 -2.41
CA ALA A 106 -15.71 6.45 -3.32
C ALA A 106 -15.27 5.15 -2.63
N ARG A 107 -15.74 4.02 -3.16
CA ARG A 107 -15.30 2.66 -2.78
C ARG A 107 -14.08 2.21 -3.58
N GLY A 108 -13.86 2.79 -4.76
CA GLY A 108 -12.71 2.57 -5.62
C GLY A 108 -11.90 3.86 -5.83
N MET A 109 -10.61 3.70 -6.12
CA MET A 109 -9.70 4.81 -6.38
C MET A 109 -8.54 4.39 -7.27
N LYS A 110 -8.06 5.30 -8.11
CA LYS A 110 -6.71 5.22 -8.68
C LYS A 110 -5.75 6.00 -7.79
N LEU A 111 -4.51 5.55 -7.66
CA LEU A 111 -3.49 6.29 -6.91
C LEU A 111 -2.64 7.08 -7.88
N ARG A 112 -2.81 8.40 -7.91
CA ARG A 112 -2.05 9.32 -8.76
C ARG A 112 -0.79 9.81 -8.04
N VAL A 113 0.31 9.87 -8.77
CA VAL A 113 1.61 10.31 -8.29
C VAL A 113 1.68 11.84 -8.30
N ARG A 114 2.17 12.40 -7.19
CA ARG A 114 2.57 13.79 -7.08
C ARG A 114 3.97 13.89 -6.46
N LEU A 115 4.92 14.46 -7.17
CA LEU A 115 6.24 14.79 -6.67
C LEU A 115 6.14 15.73 -5.47
N ARG A 116 7.02 15.53 -4.49
CA ARG A 116 7.19 16.46 -3.37
C ARG A 116 7.96 17.71 -3.81
N ASP A 117 8.89 17.56 -4.75
CA ASP A 117 9.55 18.65 -5.46
C ASP A 117 9.26 18.53 -6.98
N PRO A 118 8.40 19.38 -7.55
CA PRO A 118 8.04 19.33 -8.97
C PRO A 118 9.20 19.55 -9.95
N ARG A 119 10.36 20.01 -9.48
CA ARG A 119 11.54 20.28 -10.32
C ARG A 119 12.49 19.09 -10.40
N SER A 120 12.24 18.06 -9.60
CA SER A 120 13.14 16.94 -9.38
C SER A 120 12.46 15.63 -9.82
N ASP A 121 11.89 15.59 -11.02
CA ASP A 121 11.37 14.34 -11.60
C ASP A 121 12.51 13.48 -12.15
N LEU A 122 12.23 12.20 -12.37
CA LEU A 122 13.13 11.24 -13.00
C LEU A 122 13.26 11.51 -14.50
N ALA A 123 14.31 10.96 -15.10
CA ALA A 123 14.51 11.02 -16.56
C ALA A 123 13.34 10.41 -17.34
N SER A 124 12.72 9.36 -16.78
CA SER A 124 11.39 8.87 -17.17
C SER A 124 10.38 9.45 -16.18
N PRO A 125 9.62 10.50 -16.52
CA PRO A 125 8.79 11.23 -15.56
C PRO A 125 7.73 10.35 -14.90
N VAL A 126 7.49 10.54 -13.60
CA VAL A 126 6.42 9.84 -12.85
C VAL A 126 5.30 10.76 -12.39
N GLN A 127 5.49 12.08 -12.46
CA GLN A 127 4.46 13.05 -12.11
C GLN A 127 3.15 12.79 -12.89
N HIS A 128 2.01 12.83 -12.19
CA HIS A 128 0.66 12.58 -12.72
C HIS A 128 0.37 11.17 -13.25
N GLN A 129 1.35 10.27 -13.28
CA GLN A 129 1.11 8.86 -13.56
C GLN A 129 0.29 8.22 -12.44
N TYR A 130 -0.29 7.06 -12.73
CA TYR A 130 -1.01 6.25 -11.77
C TYR A 130 -0.22 5.00 -11.39
N VAL A 131 -0.42 4.55 -10.16
CA VAL A 131 0.13 3.30 -9.66
C VAL A 131 -0.47 2.11 -10.40
N GLY A 132 0.39 1.16 -10.78
CA GLY A 132 0.01 -0.13 -11.35
C GLY A 132 0.97 -1.24 -10.92
N SER A 133 0.98 -2.34 -11.68
CA SER A 133 1.77 -3.53 -11.40
C SER A 133 2.82 -3.78 -12.47
N ILE A 134 4.03 -4.15 -12.04
CA ILE A 134 5.08 -4.70 -12.89
C ILE A 134 5.26 -6.17 -12.51
N HIS A 135 4.87 -7.06 -13.42
CA HIS A 135 4.89 -8.50 -13.19
C HIS A 135 6.31 -9.05 -13.07
N ASP A 136 6.64 -9.66 -11.94
CA ASP A 136 7.99 -10.22 -11.69
C ASP A 136 7.99 -11.70 -11.31
N GLY A 137 6.84 -12.36 -11.40
CA GLY A 137 6.69 -13.78 -11.15
C GLY A 137 5.23 -14.21 -10.94
N ALA A 138 5.00 -15.51 -10.78
CA ALA A 138 3.65 -16.06 -10.67
C ALA A 138 2.94 -15.56 -9.39
N GLY A 139 1.98 -14.65 -9.57
CA GLY A 139 1.26 -14.01 -8.47
C GLY A 139 2.10 -12.97 -7.71
N THR A 140 3.23 -12.54 -8.28
CA THR A 140 4.14 -11.59 -7.66
C THR A 140 4.35 -10.37 -8.57
N ASN A 141 4.27 -9.17 -8.02
CA ASN A 141 4.48 -7.93 -8.76
C ASN A 141 5.21 -6.86 -7.94
N ARG A 142 6.12 -6.12 -8.60
CA ARG A 142 6.55 -4.80 -8.12
C ARG A 142 5.45 -3.78 -8.38
N VAL A 143 5.42 -2.72 -7.60
CA VAL A 143 4.52 -1.59 -7.84
C VAL A 143 5.20 -0.63 -8.82
N GLY A 144 4.54 -0.34 -9.94
CA GLY A 144 5.04 0.54 -11.00
C GLY A 144 4.11 1.72 -11.28
N PHE A 145 4.39 2.44 -12.36
CA PHE A 145 3.67 3.65 -12.75
C PHE A 145 3.29 3.63 -14.23
N HIS A 146 2.10 4.14 -14.55
CA HIS A 146 1.50 4.15 -15.90
C HIS A 146 0.78 5.47 -16.16
N ALA A 147 0.84 6.00 -17.38
CA ALA A 147 0.25 7.30 -17.70
C ALA A 147 -1.29 7.35 -17.51
N ASP A 148 -2.02 6.36 -18.04
CA ASP A 148 -3.50 6.42 -18.11
C ASP A 148 -4.21 5.16 -17.57
N THR A 149 -3.51 4.02 -17.51
CA THR A 149 -4.05 2.69 -17.21
C THR A 149 -3.76 2.22 -15.79
N GLY A 150 -3.72 3.15 -14.82
CA GLY A 150 -3.53 2.80 -13.42
C GLY A 150 -4.57 1.81 -12.90
N ARG A 151 -4.15 0.97 -11.94
CA ARG A 151 -5.03 0.01 -11.28
C ARG A 151 -6.10 0.71 -10.44
N ILE A 152 -7.27 0.10 -10.38
CA ILE A 152 -8.30 0.47 -9.42
C ILE A 152 -7.98 -0.26 -8.11
N PHE A 153 -7.82 0.53 -7.07
CA PHE A 153 -7.63 0.09 -5.71
C PHE A 153 -8.89 0.34 -4.89
N TYR A 154 -9.04 -0.41 -3.81
CA TYR A 154 -10.02 -0.20 -2.76
C TYR A 154 -9.37 -0.45 -1.41
N VAL A 155 -9.96 0.12 -0.35
CA VAL A 155 -9.50 -0.13 1.01
C VAL A 155 -10.36 -1.23 1.63
N ASN A 156 -9.72 -2.27 2.13
CA ASN A 156 -10.35 -3.43 2.73
C ASN A 156 -10.07 -3.47 4.24
N GLY A 157 -11.12 -3.56 5.05
CA GLY A 157 -11.00 -3.61 6.51
C GLY A 157 -12.35 -3.75 7.21
N THR A 158 -12.36 -4.14 8.47
CA THR A 158 -13.57 -4.37 9.28
C THR A 158 -13.89 -3.17 10.19
N ASP A 159 -15.11 -3.11 10.75
CA ASP A 159 -15.50 -2.03 11.69
C ASP A 159 -14.81 -2.20 13.04
N SER A 160 -14.33 -3.41 13.33
CA SER A 160 -13.48 -3.68 14.49
C SER A 160 -12.05 -3.17 14.34
N ASP A 161 -11.66 -2.77 13.13
CA ASP A 161 -10.35 -2.18 12.89
C ASP A 161 -10.37 -0.71 13.32
N ASP A 162 -9.27 -0.24 13.85
CA ASP A 162 -9.09 1.15 14.32
C ASP A 162 -9.00 2.20 13.18
N GLY A 163 -9.36 1.82 11.96
CA GLY A 163 -9.21 2.63 10.76
C GLY A 163 -7.78 2.78 10.26
N THR A 164 -6.79 2.23 10.98
CA THR A 164 -5.36 2.32 10.63
C THR A 164 -4.73 1.00 10.26
N SER A 165 -5.40 -0.12 10.58
CA SER A 165 -5.00 -1.48 10.25
C SER A 165 -5.55 -1.99 8.92
N TRP A 166 -6.24 -1.13 8.17
CA TRP A 166 -6.78 -1.46 6.85
C TRP A 166 -5.69 -1.71 5.80
N SER A 167 -6.06 -2.41 4.75
CA SER A 167 -5.21 -2.76 3.61
C SER A 167 -5.71 -2.12 2.33
N THR A 168 -4.81 -1.79 1.41
CA THR A 168 -5.16 -1.30 0.06
C THR A 168 -4.98 -2.44 -0.93
N VAL A 169 -6.05 -2.78 -1.64
CA VAL A 169 -6.14 -3.97 -2.48
C VAL A 169 -6.61 -3.57 -3.87
N SER A 170 -6.19 -4.31 -4.89
CA SER A 170 -6.66 -4.21 -6.27
C SER A 170 -7.02 -5.59 -6.78
N ASP A 171 -8.06 -5.71 -7.58
CA ASP A 171 -8.42 -6.98 -8.21
C ASP A 171 -7.57 -7.20 -9.47
N GLY A 172 -7.15 -8.44 -9.71
CA GLY A 172 -6.42 -8.77 -10.93
C GLY A 172 -6.56 -10.24 -11.34
N GLY A 173 -6.20 -10.54 -12.59
CA GLY A 173 -6.30 -11.88 -13.16
C GLY A 173 -7.71 -12.28 -13.58
N THR A 174 -7.82 -13.49 -14.14
CA THR A 174 -9.09 -14.04 -14.66
C THR A 174 -9.23 -15.51 -14.18
N PRO A 175 -10.14 -15.82 -13.24
CA PRO A 175 -11.06 -14.92 -12.56
C PRO A 175 -10.32 -13.94 -11.61
N PRO A 176 -10.94 -12.80 -11.24
CA PRO A 176 -10.29 -11.82 -10.37
C PRO A 176 -9.92 -12.39 -9.00
N VAL A 177 -8.68 -12.14 -8.58
CA VAL A 177 -8.14 -12.46 -7.26
C VAL A 177 -7.60 -11.17 -6.62
N PRO A 178 -7.56 -11.07 -5.28
CA PRO A 178 -7.07 -9.86 -4.64
C PRO A 178 -5.54 -9.78 -4.76
N TYR A 179 -5.05 -8.60 -5.09
CA TYR A 179 -3.64 -8.21 -5.01
C TYR A 179 -3.51 -7.07 -4.02
N GLY A 180 -2.85 -7.33 -2.90
CA GLY A 180 -2.73 -6.37 -1.81
C GLY A 180 -1.39 -5.65 -1.83
N LEU A 181 -1.41 -4.35 -1.53
CA LEU A 181 -0.19 -3.58 -1.32
C LEU A 181 0.49 -4.02 -0.03
N SER A 182 1.78 -4.37 -0.11
CA SER A 182 2.61 -4.71 1.04
C SER A 182 3.99 -4.08 0.94
N LEU A 183 4.67 -3.98 2.08
CA LEU A 183 6.00 -3.40 2.23
C LEU A 183 6.98 -4.48 2.68
N GLN A 184 7.88 -4.86 1.78
CA GLN A 184 8.95 -5.80 2.11
C GLN A 184 10.21 -5.03 2.49
N THR A 185 10.69 -5.24 3.71
CA THR A 185 12.00 -4.74 4.14
C THR A 185 13.10 -5.55 3.46
N LEU A 186 14.03 -4.87 2.80
CA LEU A 186 15.25 -5.49 2.30
C LEU A 186 16.33 -5.50 3.40
N ASP A 187 17.37 -6.31 3.24
CA ASP A 187 18.44 -6.48 4.23
C ASP A 187 19.13 -5.16 4.63
N ASP A 188 19.07 -4.15 3.77
CA ASP A 188 19.38 -2.73 3.98
C ASP A 188 18.16 -1.96 4.52
N GLY A 189 17.87 -2.17 5.81
CA GLY A 189 16.61 -1.81 6.49
C GLY A 189 16.12 -0.34 6.51
N ASP A 190 16.71 0.56 5.72
CA ASP A 190 16.27 1.96 5.58
C ASP A 190 15.24 2.19 4.47
N VAL A 191 15.11 1.25 3.52
CA VAL A 191 14.16 1.35 2.41
C VAL A 191 13.38 0.05 2.25
N GLN A 192 12.06 0.19 2.17
CA GLN A 192 11.14 -0.93 1.92
C GLN A 192 10.70 -0.93 0.45
N VAL A 193 10.59 -2.11 -0.13
CA VAL A 193 10.05 -2.30 -1.48
C VAL A 193 8.54 -2.44 -1.40
N ALA A 194 7.82 -1.64 -2.20
CA ALA A 194 6.39 -1.83 -2.34
C ALA A 194 6.09 -2.98 -3.30
N ARG A 195 5.17 -3.85 -2.87
CA ARG A 195 4.71 -5.03 -3.60
C ARG A 195 3.23 -4.93 -3.85
N LEU A 196 2.78 -5.58 -4.93
CA LEU A 196 1.37 -5.79 -5.22
C LEU A 196 1.18 -7.27 -5.57
N ASP A 197 1.33 -8.11 -4.57
CA ASP A 197 1.33 -9.58 -4.71
C ASP A 197 -0.08 -10.13 -4.47
N VAL A 198 -0.35 -11.35 -4.95
CA VAL A 198 -1.63 -12.03 -4.66
C VAL A 198 -1.80 -12.17 -3.16
N GLY A 199 -2.96 -11.73 -2.66
CA GLY A 199 -3.32 -11.80 -1.25
C GLY A 199 -3.90 -10.49 -0.71
N PRO A 200 -4.09 -10.41 0.62
CA PRO A 200 -4.75 -9.27 1.25
C PRO A 200 -3.86 -8.02 1.39
N GLY A 201 -2.53 -8.16 1.25
CA GLY A 201 -1.59 -7.07 1.50
C GLY A 201 -1.36 -6.82 3.00
N ASP A 202 -0.61 -5.75 3.30
CA ASP A 202 -0.29 -5.39 4.68
C ASP A 202 -1.36 -4.46 5.27
N GLY A 203 -1.79 -4.79 6.49
CA GLY A 203 -2.51 -3.84 7.32
C GLY A 203 -1.62 -2.65 7.68
N GLY A 204 -2.15 -1.43 7.58
CA GLY A 204 -1.36 -0.21 7.76
C GLY A 204 -1.02 0.50 6.45
N VAL A 205 -1.21 -0.14 5.30
CA VAL A 205 -1.06 0.48 3.98
C VAL A 205 -2.42 0.86 3.43
N TYR A 206 -2.92 2.06 3.74
CA TYR A 206 -4.32 2.45 3.48
C TYR A 206 -4.49 3.91 3.08
N VAL A 207 -5.59 4.20 2.41
CA VAL A 207 -6.12 5.57 2.32
C VAL A 207 -7.14 5.76 3.45
N PRO A 208 -7.05 6.84 4.25
CA PRO A 208 -7.95 7.06 5.38
C PRO A 208 -9.44 7.09 4.99
N ALA A 209 -10.27 6.68 5.94
CA ALA A 209 -11.73 6.72 5.83
C ALA A 209 -12.24 8.11 5.42
N ALA A 210 -13.41 8.13 4.78
CA ALA A 210 -14.12 9.36 4.53
C ALA A 210 -14.32 10.17 5.84
N GLY A 211 -13.92 11.44 5.84
CA GLY A 211 -14.08 12.31 7.00
C GLY A 211 -13.04 12.15 8.12
N ALA A 212 -12.01 11.32 7.95
CA ALA A 212 -10.92 11.15 8.93
C ALA A 212 -10.04 12.41 9.15
N GLY A 213 -10.26 13.47 8.36
CA GLY A 213 -9.51 14.72 8.42
C GLY A 213 -8.15 14.67 7.72
N GLY A 214 -7.62 15.84 7.37
CA GLY A 214 -6.37 15.97 6.62
C GLY A 214 -6.52 15.75 5.11
N ARG A 215 -5.39 15.80 4.38
CA ARG A 215 -5.37 15.59 2.92
C ARG A 215 -5.39 14.09 2.62
N PRO A 216 -6.32 13.60 1.78
CA PRO A 216 -6.29 12.21 1.31
C PRO A 216 -4.97 11.88 0.62
N GLN A 217 -4.31 10.84 1.10
CA GLN A 217 -3.11 10.26 0.47
C GLN A 217 -2.89 8.86 1.06
N LEU A 218 -2.21 7.98 0.31
CA LEU A 218 -1.83 6.66 0.80
C LEU A 218 -0.90 6.79 2.02
N ARG A 219 -1.23 6.04 3.07
CA ARG A 219 -0.46 5.88 4.29
C ARG A 219 0.22 4.50 4.32
N PRO A 220 1.33 4.34 5.06
CA PRO A 220 2.13 5.40 5.68
C PRO A 220 2.74 6.34 4.63
N THR A 221 3.25 7.50 5.03
CA THR A 221 3.96 8.42 4.11
C THR A 221 5.44 8.04 3.97
N GLY A 222 6.17 8.75 3.08
CA GLY A 222 7.58 8.49 2.79
C GLY A 222 7.82 7.71 1.50
N TRP A 223 6.87 7.79 0.56
CA TRP A 223 6.94 7.11 -0.73
C TRP A 223 8.02 7.71 -1.62
N LEU A 224 8.71 6.82 -2.34
CA LEU A 224 9.75 7.13 -3.30
C LEU A 224 9.39 6.45 -4.63
N ALA A 225 9.59 7.15 -5.74
CA ALA A 225 9.67 6.52 -7.05
C ALA A 225 11.16 6.40 -7.40
N CYS A 226 11.61 5.19 -7.68
CA CYS A 226 13.02 4.91 -7.97
C CYS A 226 13.14 4.26 -9.34
N ASP A 227 14.01 4.78 -10.19
CA ASP A 227 14.39 4.13 -11.44
C ASP A 227 15.40 3.03 -11.12
N GLU A 228 15.10 1.76 -11.43
CA GLU A 228 16.00 0.64 -11.11
C GLU A 228 15.89 -0.49 -12.14
N PRO A 229 16.97 -1.28 -12.34
CA PRO A 229 16.96 -2.42 -13.25
C PRO A 229 16.24 -3.61 -12.61
N LEU A 230 15.32 -4.24 -13.35
CA LEU A 230 14.61 -5.44 -12.90
C LEU A 230 15.18 -6.69 -13.56
N ALA A 231 15.67 -7.62 -12.75
CA ALA A 231 16.29 -8.88 -13.20
C ALA A 231 15.33 -9.75 -14.04
N TYR A 232 14.04 -9.80 -13.66
CA TYR A 232 13.01 -10.54 -14.40
C TYR A 232 12.90 -10.10 -15.87
N TYR A 233 13.19 -8.83 -16.15
CA TYR A 233 13.16 -8.23 -17.48
C TYR A 233 14.57 -8.07 -18.07
N GLY A 234 15.53 -8.92 -17.69
CA GLY A 234 16.88 -8.90 -18.24
C GLY A 234 17.67 -7.62 -17.92
N GLY A 235 17.37 -6.96 -16.80
CA GLY A 235 18.05 -5.72 -16.38
C GLY A 235 17.47 -4.46 -17.02
N LYS A 236 16.35 -4.54 -17.74
CA LYS A 236 15.60 -3.35 -18.18
C LYS A 236 15.20 -2.51 -16.96
N ARG A 237 15.33 -1.19 -17.09
CA ARG A 237 15.02 -0.23 -16.02
C ARG A 237 13.54 0.15 -16.00
N PHE A 238 13.00 0.29 -14.80
CA PHE A 238 11.63 0.68 -14.53
C PHE A 238 11.59 1.63 -13.33
N ASN A 239 10.63 2.55 -13.33
CA ASN A 239 10.29 3.30 -12.15
C ASN A 239 9.43 2.41 -11.23
N VAL A 240 9.94 2.11 -10.04
CA VAL A 240 9.24 1.31 -9.03
C VAL A 240 8.95 2.12 -7.78
N LEU A 241 7.88 1.76 -7.08
CA LEU A 241 7.53 2.37 -5.81
C LEU A 241 8.31 1.73 -4.66
N ARG A 242 8.92 2.59 -3.84
CA ARG A 242 9.59 2.23 -2.58
C ARG A 242 9.08 3.12 -1.46
N ARG A 243 9.46 2.79 -0.23
CA ARG A 243 9.21 3.62 0.94
C ARG A 243 10.48 3.80 1.75
N GLY A 244 10.89 5.05 1.94
CA GLY A 244 11.96 5.38 2.89
C GLY A 244 11.45 5.36 4.33
N VAL A 245 12.23 4.78 5.24
CA VAL A 245 12.05 4.98 6.68
C VAL A 245 12.62 6.38 7.01
N ALA A 246 11.94 7.13 7.88
CA ALA A 246 12.10 8.59 8.05
C ALA A 246 13.44 9.06 8.70
N THR A 247 14.54 8.34 8.50
CA THR A 247 15.83 8.59 9.14
C THR A 247 16.84 9.17 8.16
N GLY A 248 16.63 10.41 7.71
CA GLY A 248 17.70 11.32 7.25
C GLY A 248 18.66 10.83 6.16
N GLY A 249 18.40 9.69 5.53
CA GLY A 249 19.24 9.12 4.48
C GLY A 249 19.14 9.97 3.23
N SER A 250 20.29 10.23 2.61
CA SER A 250 20.33 10.84 1.28
C SER A 250 19.59 9.92 0.30
N LEU A 251 18.54 10.43 -0.34
CA LEU A 251 17.97 9.77 -1.50
C LEU A 251 19.07 9.64 -2.55
N SER A 252 19.25 8.45 -3.11
CA SER A 252 20.10 8.29 -4.30
C SER A 252 19.54 9.15 -5.44
N GLU A 253 20.38 9.64 -6.35
CA GLU A 253 19.95 10.42 -7.51
C GLU A 253 18.91 9.69 -8.38
N GLU A 254 18.82 8.36 -8.26
CA GLU A 254 17.86 7.52 -8.97
C GLU A 254 16.47 7.47 -8.32
N CYS A 255 16.22 8.20 -7.22
CA CYS A 255 14.95 8.20 -6.50
C CYS A 255 14.42 9.62 -6.25
N VAL A 256 13.10 9.78 -6.40
CA VAL A 256 12.39 11.03 -6.15
C VAL A 256 11.29 10.82 -5.12
N ALA A 257 11.11 11.78 -4.21
CA ALA A 257 10.08 11.70 -3.19
C ALA A 257 8.70 12.02 -3.75
N VAL A 258 7.72 11.16 -3.48
CA VAL A 258 6.35 11.29 -4.00
C VAL A 258 5.29 11.25 -2.90
N ALA A 259 4.10 11.73 -3.25
CA ALA A 259 2.85 11.48 -2.57
C ALA A 259 1.96 10.67 -3.52
N LEU A 260 1.18 9.74 -2.97
CA LEU A 260 0.20 8.98 -3.72
C LEU A 260 -1.18 9.47 -3.32
N LEU A 261 -1.84 10.16 -4.24
CA LEU A 261 -3.12 10.83 -4.02
C LEU A 261 -4.25 9.94 -4.56
N PRO A 262 -5.28 9.62 -3.77
CA PRO A 262 -6.42 8.87 -4.24
C PRO A 262 -7.28 9.73 -5.15
N GLU A 263 -7.44 9.34 -6.40
CA GLU A 263 -8.41 9.88 -7.35
C GLU A 263 -9.60 8.93 -7.44
N CYS A 264 -10.81 9.47 -7.28
CA CYS A 264 -12.02 8.66 -7.20
C CYS A 264 -12.24 7.85 -8.47
N ALA A 265 -12.53 6.56 -8.33
CA ALA A 265 -12.86 5.68 -9.43
C ALA A 265 -14.05 4.79 -9.05
N GLU A 266 -14.75 4.28 -10.05
CA GLU A 266 -15.78 3.28 -9.84
C GLU A 266 -15.13 1.93 -9.50
N LEU A 267 -15.58 1.29 -8.42
CA LEU A 267 -15.24 -0.10 -8.14
C LEU A 267 -16.34 -0.97 -8.76
N GLY A 268 -16.01 -1.66 -9.85
CA GLY A 268 -16.96 -2.50 -10.57
C GLY A 268 -17.39 -3.72 -9.76
N GLU A 269 -18.56 -4.28 -10.10
CA GLU A 269 -19.04 -5.52 -9.51
C GLU A 269 -18.17 -6.72 -9.89
N LEU A 270 -18.00 -7.66 -8.96
CA LEU A 270 -17.21 -8.86 -9.20
C LEU A 270 -17.96 -9.86 -10.11
N PRO A 271 -17.31 -10.43 -11.13
CA PRO A 271 -17.92 -11.47 -11.94
C PRO A 271 -18.12 -12.77 -11.15
N GLU A 272 -19.01 -13.64 -11.62
CA GLU A 272 -19.21 -14.96 -11.03
C GLU A 272 -17.88 -15.76 -11.03
N GLY A 273 -17.59 -16.41 -9.90
CA GLY A 273 -16.37 -17.19 -9.73
C GLY A 273 -15.12 -16.37 -9.38
N ALA A 274 -15.24 -15.05 -9.18
CA ALA A 274 -14.18 -14.24 -8.57
C ALA A 274 -13.77 -14.81 -7.20
N LEU A 275 -12.46 -14.78 -6.93
CA LEU A 275 -11.88 -15.13 -5.62
C LEU A 275 -11.63 -13.88 -4.77
N ALA A 276 -11.66 -12.70 -5.39
CA ALA A 276 -11.76 -11.43 -4.68
C ALA A 276 -13.10 -11.28 -3.95
N SER A 277 -13.16 -10.39 -2.97
CA SER A 277 -14.38 -10.03 -2.25
C SER A 277 -14.42 -8.53 -1.98
N HIS A 278 -15.60 -7.94 -2.17
CA HIS A 278 -15.89 -6.53 -1.89
C HIS A 278 -16.73 -6.32 -0.61
N GLU A 279 -16.92 -7.38 0.20
CA GLU A 279 -17.77 -7.36 1.41
C GLU A 279 -17.34 -6.30 2.43
N PHE A 280 -16.03 -6.12 2.61
CA PHE A 280 -15.46 -5.22 3.63
C PHE A 280 -14.78 -3.98 3.01
N VAL A 281 -15.21 -3.60 1.80
CA VAL A 281 -14.72 -2.39 1.13
C VAL A 281 -15.18 -1.14 1.87
N ARG A 282 -14.25 -0.22 2.08
CA ARG A 282 -14.47 1.06 2.75
C ARG A 282 -14.67 2.20 1.78
N GLU A 283 -15.56 3.11 2.17
CA GLU A 283 -15.62 4.43 1.55
C GLU A 283 -14.48 5.29 2.09
N VAL A 284 -13.69 5.82 1.16
CA VAL A 284 -12.54 6.68 1.45
C VAL A 284 -12.74 8.05 0.85
N SER A 285 -12.09 9.07 1.43
CA SER A 285 -12.00 10.37 0.79
C SER A 285 -11.02 10.31 -0.38
N CYS A 286 -11.42 10.84 -1.53
CA CYS A 286 -10.62 10.91 -2.76
C CYS A 286 -10.87 12.22 -3.50
N TYR A 287 -9.96 12.56 -4.41
CA TYR A 287 -10.06 13.72 -5.28
C TYR A 287 -10.90 13.38 -6.51
N ARG A 288 -11.70 14.34 -7.02
CA ARG A 288 -12.35 14.19 -8.34
C ARG A 288 -11.29 14.21 -9.43
N ASP A 289 -10.33 15.12 -9.29
CA ASP A 289 -9.14 15.21 -10.10
C ASP A 289 -7.92 15.46 -9.21
N ALA A 290 -7.04 14.48 -9.09
CA ALA A 290 -5.83 14.57 -8.28
C ALA A 290 -4.68 15.30 -9.01
N SER A 291 -4.80 15.63 -10.30
CA SER A 291 -3.76 16.39 -11.02
C SER A 291 -3.69 17.86 -10.60
N GLU A 292 -4.77 18.41 -10.06
CA GLU A 292 -4.85 19.80 -9.60
C GLU A 292 -4.28 20.02 -8.19
N MET A 293 -3.79 18.96 -7.53
CA MET A 293 -3.40 18.95 -6.11
C MET A 293 -1.88 18.96 -5.91
#